data_AF-A0A239QN17-F1
#
_entry.id   AF-A0A239QN17-F1
#
_cell.length_a   1.000
_cell.length_b   1.000
_cell.length_c   1.000
_cell.angle_alpha   90.00
_cell.angle_beta   90.00
_cell.angle_gamma   90.00
#
_symmetry.space_group_name_H-M   'P 1'
#
loop_
_entity.id
_entity.type
_entity.pdbx_description
1 polymer ?
#
loop_
_entity_poly.entity_id
_entity_poly.type
_entity_poly.pdbx_seq_one_letter_code
_entity_poly.pdbx_strand_id
1 'polypeptide(L)'
;MIQEIRITTLEDLMPLLSEQDYRPELKRNRSGFLYRGMPDSEYKMATSLSRCCKEKQKTLEPAILNNFAKYAVREDPTVARNVWYQMITGQHNGLPTRLLDWTHSALVALHFAMTEECLEEMDAHDCVVWRIDMNEQIEHLPEKYRLAIGREQTTLFSVEMLTKITDSLYQYDEDMGDRSMVIIEPPSTNDRIIMQYSFFSVIPMGMTDIEAFLDAHTQNTVKYVIDRQLRWRVRDMLDSLNISERLLYPGLEGLSKWIARHYYVK
;
A
#
# COMPACT_ATOMS: atom_id res chain seq x y z
N MET A 1 -10.33 -14.61 9.09
CA MET A 1 -11.58 -13.84 9.05
C MET A 1 -11.25 -12.40 9.32
N ILE A 2 -11.58 -11.52 8.37
CA ILE A 2 -11.34 -10.07 8.50
C ILE A 2 -12.22 -9.52 9.62
N GLN A 3 -11.61 -8.79 10.56
CA GLN A 3 -12.34 -8.07 11.59
C GLN A 3 -12.82 -6.72 11.03
N GLU A 4 -14.13 -6.48 11.03
CA GLU A 4 -14.70 -5.17 10.67
C GLU A 4 -14.93 -4.32 11.93
N ILE A 5 -14.46 -3.08 11.91
CA ILE A 5 -14.66 -2.09 12.97
C ILE A 5 -15.26 -0.84 12.35
N ARG A 6 -16.39 -0.37 12.89
CA ARG A 6 -17.04 0.88 12.46
C ARG A 6 -16.56 2.06 13.29
N ILE A 7 -16.18 3.13 12.60
CA ILE A 7 -15.74 4.40 13.17
C ILE A 7 -16.83 5.44 12.90
N THR A 8 -17.46 5.93 13.96
CA THR A 8 -18.57 6.89 13.87
C THR A 8 -18.26 8.25 14.51
N THR A 9 -17.24 8.28 15.36
CA THR A 9 -16.74 9.47 16.07
C THR A 9 -15.23 9.64 15.86
N LEU A 10 -14.68 10.80 16.20
CA LEU A 10 -13.23 11.01 16.13
C LEU A 10 -12.48 10.17 17.18
N GLU A 11 -13.08 9.97 18.34
CA GLU A 11 -12.55 9.18 19.44
C GLU A 11 -12.38 7.71 19.04
N ASP A 12 -13.27 7.18 18.20
CA ASP A 12 -13.19 5.82 17.67
C ASP A 12 -11.92 5.61 16.83
N LEU A 13 -11.27 6.67 16.32
CA LEU A 13 -10.00 6.55 15.58
C LEU A 13 -8.81 6.22 16.48
N MET A 14 -8.91 6.43 17.79
CA MET A 14 -7.77 6.30 18.70
C MET A 14 -7.09 4.92 18.67
N PRO A 15 -7.81 3.78 18.65
CA PRO A 15 -7.20 2.47 18.45
C PRO A 15 -6.38 2.41 17.16
N LEU A 16 -6.94 2.80 16.01
CA LEU A 16 -6.23 2.83 14.73
C LEU A 16 -4.95 3.69 14.77
N LEU A 17 -4.98 4.82 15.47
CA LEU A 17 -3.87 5.79 15.50
C LEU A 17 -2.76 5.44 16.51
N SER A 18 -3.08 4.68 17.55
CA SER A 18 -2.18 4.40 18.68
C SER A 18 -1.73 2.95 18.80
N GLU A 19 -2.19 2.10 17.88
CA GLU A 19 -1.93 0.66 17.94
C GLU A 19 -0.44 0.32 17.81
N GLN A 20 0.09 -0.30 18.87
CA GLN A 20 1.48 -0.74 18.97
C GLN A 20 1.59 -1.92 19.95
N ASP A 21 2.49 -2.86 19.64
CA ASP A 21 2.81 -3.96 20.54
C ASP A 21 4.04 -3.63 21.38
N TYR A 22 3.96 -3.93 22.68
CA TYR A 22 5.15 -3.90 23.53
C TYR A 22 6.05 -5.09 23.19
N ARG A 23 7.30 -4.80 22.84
CA ARG A 23 8.35 -5.79 22.54
C ARG A 23 9.27 -5.92 23.75
N PRO A 24 9.13 -6.96 24.61
CA PRO A 24 9.88 -7.09 25.86
C PRO A 24 11.40 -7.08 25.70
N GLU A 25 11.88 -7.68 24.62
CA GLU A 25 13.28 -7.74 24.23
C GLU A 25 13.87 -6.36 23.91
N LEU A 26 13.05 -5.42 23.45
CA LEU A 26 13.44 -4.02 23.18
C LEU A 26 13.09 -3.08 24.34
N LYS A 27 12.23 -3.51 25.26
CA LYS A 27 11.58 -2.67 26.28
C LYS A 27 10.90 -1.42 25.70
N ARG A 28 10.32 -1.55 24.51
CA ARG A 28 9.70 -0.46 23.74
C ARG A 28 8.48 -0.95 22.98
N ASN A 29 7.59 -0.03 22.61
CA ASN A 29 6.48 -0.31 21.71
C ASN A 29 6.92 -0.18 20.25
N ARG A 30 6.41 -1.07 19.38
CA ARG A 30 6.60 -1.03 17.92
C ARG A 30 5.31 -1.44 17.22
N SER A 31 4.98 -0.73 16.14
CA SER A 31 3.91 -1.16 15.24
C SER A 31 4.46 -2.17 14.25
N GLY A 32 3.84 -3.35 14.20
CA GLY A 32 4.05 -4.38 13.18
C GLY A 32 3.06 -4.27 12.01
N PHE A 33 2.32 -3.17 11.91
CA PHE A 33 1.17 -3.05 11.02
C PHE A 33 1.44 -2.17 9.81
N LEU A 34 0.76 -2.48 8.71
CA LEU A 34 0.67 -1.65 7.52
C LEU A 34 -0.78 -1.28 7.25
N TYR A 35 -0.97 -0.10 6.66
CA TYR A 35 -2.27 0.51 6.47
C TYR A 35 -2.50 0.88 5.00
N ARG A 36 -3.76 0.80 4.55
CA ARG A 36 -4.18 1.24 3.22
C ARG A 36 -5.53 1.94 3.31
N GLY A 37 -5.57 3.22 2.92
CA GLY A 37 -6.80 3.99 2.84
C GLY A 37 -7.44 3.88 1.46
N MET A 38 -8.77 3.78 1.43
CA MET A 38 -9.56 3.83 0.21
C MET A 38 -10.80 4.70 0.43
N PRO A 39 -11.17 5.54 -0.56
CA PRO A 39 -12.23 6.54 -0.40
C PRO A 39 -13.64 5.96 -0.35
N ASP A 40 -13.81 4.72 -0.80
CA ASP A 40 -15.08 4.02 -0.79
C ASP A 40 -14.87 2.63 -0.18
N SER A 41 -15.67 2.32 0.83
CA SER A 41 -15.66 1.04 1.55
C SER A 41 -16.17 -0.15 0.73
N GLU A 42 -16.87 0.12 -0.38
CA GLU A 42 -17.33 -0.87 -1.35
C GLU A 42 -16.27 -1.20 -2.42
N TYR A 43 -15.25 -0.36 -2.57
CA TYR A 43 -14.17 -0.64 -3.51
C TYR A 43 -13.39 -1.88 -3.11
N LYS A 44 -13.10 -2.72 -4.10
CA LYS A 44 -12.26 -3.90 -3.93
C LYS A 44 -10.77 -3.56 -3.94
N MET A 45 -10.00 -4.26 -3.11
CA MET A 45 -8.53 -4.26 -3.23
C MET A 45 -8.11 -4.86 -4.57
N ALA A 46 -7.72 -3.99 -5.50
CA ALA A 46 -7.18 -4.39 -6.80
C ALA A 46 -5.92 -3.58 -7.12
N THR A 47 -5.01 -4.22 -7.86
CA THR A 47 -3.80 -3.57 -8.38
C THR A 47 -4.14 -2.70 -9.60
N SER A 48 -3.29 -1.72 -9.92
CA SER A 48 -3.46 -0.89 -11.11
C SER A 48 -3.39 -1.72 -12.39
N LEU A 49 -2.56 -2.77 -12.42
CA LEU A 49 -2.51 -3.74 -13.51
C LEU A 49 -3.81 -4.52 -13.68
N SER A 50 -4.38 -5.06 -12.58
CA SER A 50 -5.65 -5.80 -12.65
C SER A 50 -6.79 -4.91 -13.18
N ARG A 51 -6.90 -3.67 -12.68
CA ARG A 51 -7.90 -2.70 -13.19
C ARG A 51 -7.72 -2.38 -14.67
N CYS A 52 -6.47 -2.15 -15.10
CA CYS A 52 -6.15 -1.76 -16.47
C CYS A 52 -6.29 -2.91 -17.47
N CYS A 53 -5.73 -4.07 -17.14
CA CYS A 53 -5.56 -5.19 -18.06
C CYS A 53 -6.59 -6.32 -17.88
N LYS A 54 -7.32 -6.34 -16.76
CA LYS A 54 -8.35 -7.35 -16.44
C LYS A 54 -7.77 -8.76 -16.63
N GLU A 55 -8.52 -9.66 -17.28
CA GLU A 55 -8.12 -11.04 -17.62
C GLU A 55 -6.80 -11.14 -18.41
N LYS A 56 -6.36 -10.05 -19.06
CA LYS A 56 -5.11 -10.03 -19.85
C LYS A 56 -3.90 -9.61 -19.02
N GLN A 57 -4.01 -9.36 -17.72
CA GLN A 57 -2.88 -8.90 -16.89
C GLN A 57 -1.65 -9.79 -17.02
N LYS A 58 -1.81 -11.12 -16.98
CA LYS A 58 -0.71 -12.09 -17.08
C LYS A 58 0.03 -12.03 -18.42
N THR A 59 -0.70 -11.75 -19.51
CA THR A 59 -0.11 -11.71 -20.85
C THR A 59 0.45 -10.34 -21.21
N LEU A 60 -0.12 -9.26 -20.66
CA LEU A 60 0.27 -7.89 -20.96
C LEU A 60 1.37 -7.34 -20.05
N GLU A 61 1.48 -7.79 -18.80
CA GLU A 61 2.46 -7.26 -17.86
C GLU A 61 3.90 -7.30 -18.40
N PRO A 62 4.41 -8.41 -18.97
CA PRO A 62 5.76 -8.42 -19.52
C PRO A 62 5.97 -7.38 -20.61
N ALA A 63 4.95 -7.13 -21.44
CA ALA A 63 5.01 -6.13 -22.50
C ALA A 63 4.97 -4.70 -21.93
N ILE A 64 4.13 -4.44 -20.91
CA ILE A 64 4.03 -3.16 -20.22
C ILE A 64 5.38 -2.81 -19.58
N LEU A 65 5.93 -3.73 -18.79
CA LEU A 65 7.22 -3.54 -18.13
C LEU A 65 8.32 -3.32 -19.17
N ASN A 66 8.45 -4.20 -20.17
CA ASN A 66 9.49 -4.08 -21.19
C ASN A 66 9.41 -2.77 -21.98
N ASN A 67 8.20 -2.30 -22.30
CA ASN A 67 8.05 -1.03 -22.99
C ASN A 67 8.42 0.15 -22.09
N PHE A 68 8.06 0.13 -20.81
CA PHE A 68 8.50 1.14 -19.86
C PHE A 68 10.03 1.20 -19.73
N ALA A 69 10.70 0.07 -19.53
CA ALA A 69 12.15 0.03 -19.33
C ALA A 69 12.96 0.56 -20.51
N LYS A 70 12.49 0.36 -21.76
CA LYS A 70 13.17 0.87 -22.96
C LYS A 70 13.36 2.39 -22.95
N TYR A 71 12.42 3.13 -22.36
CA TYR A 71 12.49 4.59 -22.29
C TYR A 71 13.04 5.08 -20.95
N ALA A 72 12.66 4.41 -19.86
CA ALA A 72 13.10 4.78 -18.51
C ALA A 72 14.62 4.64 -18.31
N VAL A 73 15.29 3.75 -19.07
CA VAL A 73 16.76 3.58 -19.02
C VAL A 73 17.54 4.88 -19.28
N ARG A 74 16.93 5.85 -19.98
CA ARG A 74 17.55 7.16 -20.24
C ARG A 74 17.68 7.99 -18.96
N GLU A 75 16.69 7.90 -18.09
CA GLU A 75 16.66 8.63 -16.81
C GLU A 75 17.36 7.84 -15.72
N ASP A 76 17.09 6.54 -15.66
CA ASP A 76 17.69 5.63 -14.70
C ASP A 76 18.03 4.27 -15.34
N PRO A 77 19.31 4.00 -15.64
CA PRO A 77 19.74 2.74 -16.22
C PRO A 77 19.48 1.50 -15.37
N THR A 78 19.26 1.66 -14.05
CA THR A 78 19.02 0.54 -13.14
C THR A 78 17.63 -0.08 -13.34
N VAL A 79 16.67 0.69 -13.88
CA VAL A 79 15.31 0.23 -14.24
C VAL A 79 15.33 -0.98 -15.16
N ALA A 80 16.24 -1.02 -16.13
CA ALA A 80 16.31 -2.12 -17.09
C ALA A 80 16.97 -3.40 -16.54
N ARG A 81 17.57 -3.34 -15.34
CA ARG A 81 18.38 -4.45 -14.79
C ARG A 81 17.65 -5.31 -13.77
N ASN A 82 16.55 -4.81 -13.22
CA ASN A 82 15.88 -5.46 -12.10
C ASN A 82 14.37 -5.26 -12.19
N VAL A 83 13.61 -6.36 -12.36
CA VAL A 83 12.16 -6.31 -12.55
C VAL A 83 11.41 -5.72 -11.33
N TRP A 84 11.92 -5.92 -10.11
CA TRP A 84 11.30 -5.36 -8.90
C TRP A 84 11.46 -3.86 -8.85
N TYR A 85 12.68 -3.38 -9.12
CA TYR A 85 12.97 -1.96 -9.21
C TYR A 85 12.19 -1.31 -10.37
N GLN A 86 12.11 -1.99 -11.51
CA GLN A 86 11.33 -1.57 -12.67
C GLN A 86 9.85 -1.38 -12.33
N MET A 87 9.23 -2.30 -11.59
CA MET A 87 7.85 -2.18 -11.14
C MET A 87 7.67 -1.03 -10.15
N ILE A 88 8.57 -0.88 -9.17
CA ILE A 88 8.49 0.21 -8.19
C ILE A 88 8.58 1.57 -8.87
N THR A 89 9.58 1.75 -9.74
CA THR A 89 9.77 2.99 -10.52
C THR A 89 8.59 3.23 -11.46
N GLY A 90 8.08 2.17 -12.10
CA GLY A 90 6.89 2.23 -12.95
C GLY A 90 5.66 2.72 -12.18
N GLN A 91 5.32 2.06 -11.07
CA GLN A 91 4.17 2.39 -10.21
C GLN A 91 4.22 3.85 -9.77
N HIS A 92 5.41 4.33 -9.39
CA HIS A 92 5.59 5.72 -8.98
C HIS A 92 5.28 6.72 -10.11
N ASN A 93 5.54 6.35 -11.36
CA ASN A 93 5.25 7.14 -12.56
C ASN A 93 3.88 6.81 -13.18
N GLY A 94 2.99 6.12 -12.45
CA GLY A 94 1.63 5.80 -12.90
C GLY A 94 1.52 4.61 -13.86
N LEU A 95 2.59 3.81 -14.04
CA LEU A 95 2.54 2.58 -14.81
C LEU A 95 1.61 1.58 -14.11
N PRO A 96 0.72 0.87 -14.84
CA PRO A 96 -0.03 -0.24 -14.28
C PRO A 96 0.92 -1.37 -13.85
N THR A 97 0.90 -1.73 -12.56
CA THR A 97 1.72 -2.81 -11.99
C THR A 97 0.90 -3.71 -11.08
N ARG A 98 1.42 -4.90 -10.79
CA ARG A 98 0.87 -5.83 -9.78
C ARG A 98 1.17 -5.42 -8.33
N LEU A 99 1.75 -4.24 -8.11
CA LEU A 99 2.01 -3.74 -6.77
C LEU A 99 0.71 -3.20 -6.15
N LEU A 100 0.51 -3.47 -4.88
CA LEU A 100 -0.53 -2.88 -4.05
C LEU A 100 0.11 -2.01 -2.99
N ASP A 101 -0.26 -0.73 -2.94
CA ASP A 101 0.34 0.26 -2.05
C ASP A 101 -0.11 0.11 -0.58
N TRP A 102 0.83 0.24 0.32
CA TRP A 102 0.61 0.30 1.77
C TRP A 102 1.44 1.45 2.36
N THR A 103 1.08 1.89 3.55
CA THR A 103 1.86 2.85 4.34
C THR A 103 2.00 2.34 5.77
N HIS A 104 3.14 2.61 6.41
CA HIS A 104 3.28 2.35 7.84
C HIS A 104 2.57 3.40 8.71
N SER A 105 2.17 4.53 8.12
CA SER A 105 1.46 5.60 8.82
C SER A 105 -0.06 5.49 8.69
N ALA A 106 -0.74 5.20 9.79
CA ALA A 106 -2.21 5.22 9.86
C ALA A 106 -2.81 6.58 9.44
N LEU A 107 -2.10 7.69 9.73
CA LEU A 107 -2.53 9.03 9.31
C LEU A 107 -2.45 9.24 7.79
N VAL A 108 -1.42 8.69 7.14
CA VAL A 108 -1.30 8.72 5.68
C VAL A 108 -2.39 7.84 5.04
N ALA A 109 -2.69 6.69 5.62
CA ALA A 109 -3.81 5.86 5.16
C ALA A 109 -5.15 6.60 5.32
N LEU A 110 -5.40 7.23 6.47
CA LEU A 110 -6.58 8.09 6.63
C LEU A 110 -6.62 9.20 5.59
N HIS A 111 -5.50 9.84 5.28
CA HIS A 111 -5.47 10.84 4.21
C HIS A 111 -5.98 10.29 2.88
N PHE A 112 -5.53 9.10 2.47
CA PHE A 112 -6.01 8.47 1.23
C PHE A 112 -7.49 8.07 1.31
N ALA A 113 -7.96 7.59 2.46
CA ALA A 113 -9.37 7.28 2.67
C ALA A 113 -10.27 8.53 2.64
N MET A 114 -9.72 9.71 2.95
CA MET A 114 -10.47 10.97 2.91
C MET A 114 -10.37 11.69 1.56
N THR A 115 -9.72 11.15 0.53
CA THR A 115 -9.49 11.86 -0.75
C THR A 115 -10.51 11.49 -1.81
N GLU A 116 -11.18 12.50 -2.36
CA GLU A 116 -12.02 12.36 -3.54
C GLU A 116 -11.49 13.18 -4.72
N GLU A 117 -11.86 12.76 -5.93
CA GLU A 117 -11.65 13.57 -7.13
C GLU A 117 -12.61 14.78 -7.16
N CYS A 118 -13.86 14.59 -6.71
CA CYS A 118 -14.89 15.61 -6.58
C CYS A 118 -15.15 15.91 -5.10
N LEU A 119 -14.90 17.14 -4.63
CA LEU A 119 -15.06 17.47 -3.21
C LEU A 119 -16.52 17.42 -2.74
N GLU A 120 -17.46 17.60 -3.65
CA GLU A 120 -18.90 17.44 -3.43
C GLU A 120 -19.29 16.00 -3.09
N GLU A 121 -18.45 15.00 -3.42
CA GLU A 121 -18.70 13.58 -3.16
C GLU A 121 -18.07 13.11 -1.84
N MET A 122 -17.43 14.01 -1.09
CA MET A 122 -16.72 13.70 0.16
C MET A 122 -17.58 13.03 1.24
N ASP A 123 -18.90 13.20 1.21
CA ASP A 123 -19.85 12.56 2.14
C ASP A 123 -20.86 11.63 1.42
N ALA A 124 -20.57 11.23 0.18
CA ALA A 124 -21.43 10.34 -0.59
C ALA A 124 -21.40 8.90 -0.05
N HIS A 125 -20.22 8.40 0.30
CA HIS A 125 -19.98 7.01 0.72
C HIS A 125 -19.03 6.92 1.91
N ASP A 126 -19.23 5.85 2.70
CA ASP A 126 -18.31 5.47 3.77
C ASP A 126 -16.96 5.13 3.16
N CYS A 127 -15.87 5.50 3.82
CA CYS A 127 -14.52 5.17 3.40
C CYS A 127 -13.91 4.08 4.28
N VAL A 128 -12.73 3.59 3.92
CA VAL A 128 -12.11 2.48 4.64
C VAL A 128 -10.61 2.67 4.83
N VAL A 129 -10.13 2.29 6.01
CA VAL A 129 -8.71 2.03 6.26
C VAL A 129 -8.54 0.55 6.58
N TRP A 130 -7.75 -0.12 5.77
CA TRP A 130 -7.32 -1.49 5.99
C TRP A 130 -6.06 -1.51 6.84
N ARG A 131 -5.94 -2.52 7.70
CA ARG A 131 -4.73 -2.83 8.47
C ARG A 131 -4.37 -4.30 8.31
N ILE A 132 -3.11 -4.59 8.02
CA ILE A 132 -2.55 -5.95 8.01
C ILE A 132 -1.36 -6.06 8.97
N ASP A 133 -1.11 -7.26 9.50
CA ASP A 133 0.05 -7.58 10.32
C ASP A 133 1.18 -8.14 9.44
N MET A 134 2.35 -7.50 9.46
CA MET A 134 3.50 -7.94 8.69
C MET A 134 4.00 -9.33 9.11
N ASN A 135 3.91 -9.68 10.39
CA ASN A 135 4.39 -10.98 10.88
C ASN A 135 3.53 -12.12 10.31
N GLU A 136 2.22 -11.91 10.27
CA GLU A 136 1.28 -12.87 9.70
C GLU A 136 1.54 -13.10 8.20
N GLN A 137 1.84 -12.02 7.45
CA GLN A 137 2.24 -12.18 6.05
C GLN A 137 3.49 -13.05 5.90
N ILE A 138 4.46 -12.92 6.81
CA ILE A 138 5.70 -13.72 6.79
C ILE A 138 5.42 -15.19 7.07
N GLU A 139 4.50 -15.51 7.99
CA GLU A 139 4.15 -16.89 8.33
C GLU A 139 3.63 -17.68 7.14
N HIS A 140 2.94 -17.02 6.20
CA HIS A 140 2.44 -17.63 4.97
C HIS A 140 3.50 -17.82 3.89
N LEU A 141 4.65 -17.14 3.99
CA LEU A 141 5.68 -17.22 2.96
C LEU A 141 6.29 -18.63 2.87
N PRO A 142 6.68 -19.07 1.66
CA PRO A 142 7.44 -20.30 1.48
C PRO A 142 8.75 -20.26 2.29
N GLU A 143 9.25 -21.44 2.70
CA GLU A 143 10.41 -21.57 3.59
C GLU A 143 11.63 -20.77 3.11
N LYS A 144 11.91 -20.81 1.81
CA LYS A 144 12.99 -20.06 1.16
C LYS A 144 12.95 -18.56 1.46
N TYR A 145 11.75 -17.96 1.45
CA TYR A 145 11.53 -16.54 1.70
C TYR A 145 11.60 -16.22 3.20
N ARG A 146 11.02 -17.07 4.05
CA ARG A 146 11.11 -16.94 5.52
C ARG A 146 12.55 -16.99 6.02
N LEU A 147 13.36 -17.90 5.46
CA LEU A 147 14.79 -18.01 5.79
C LEU A 147 15.57 -16.74 5.40
N ALA A 148 15.22 -16.11 4.28
CA ALA A 148 15.88 -14.88 3.85
C ALA A 148 15.57 -13.70 4.78
N ILE A 149 14.31 -13.54 5.18
CA ILE A 149 13.92 -12.55 6.20
C ILE A 149 14.63 -12.81 7.53
N GLY A 150 14.64 -14.06 8.00
CA GLY A 150 15.24 -14.42 9.27
C GLY A 150 16.74 -14.14 9.34
N ARG A 151 17.47 -14.24 8.21
CA ARG A 151 18.89 -13.90 8.13
C ARG A 151 19.16 -12.40 8.30
N GLU A 152 18.26 -11.57 7.79
CA GLU A 152 18.37 -10.10 7.81
C GLU A 152 17.66 -9.48 9.04
N GLN A 153 16.98 -10.29 9.87
CA GLN A 153 16.23 -9.85 11.05
C GLN A 153 15.23 -8.72 10.77
N THR A 154 14.57 -8.78 9.61
CA THR A 154 13.60 -7.78 9.14
C THR A 154 12.18 -8.36 9.09
N THR A 155 11.18 -7.57 8.70
CA THR A 155 9.84 -8.03 8.29
C THR A 155 9.51 -7.67 6.85
N LEU A 156 10.44 -7.01 6.16
CA LEU A 156 10.24 -6.39 4.86
C LEU A 156 11.34 -6.87 3.92
N PHE A 157 10.99 -7.10 2.65
CA PHE A 157 11.99 -7.38 1.64
C PHE A 157 12.54 -6.08 1.06
N SER A 158 13.85 -6.03 0.83
CA SER A 158 14.43 -5.08 -0.11
C SER A 158 14.43 -5.65 -1.52
N VAL A 159 14.59 -4.78 -2.53
CA VAL A 159 14.83 -5.18 -3.92
C VAL A 159 15.98 -6.19 -4.03
N GLU A 160 17.07 -5.94 -3.29
CA GLU A 160 18.26 -6.80 -3.32
C GLU A 160 18.00 -8.19 -2.73
N MET A 161 17.23 -8.27 -1.64
CA MET A 161 16.83 -9.54 -1.06
C MET A 161 16.01 -10.35 -2.06
N LEU A 162 14.99 -9.75 -2.67
CA LEU A 162 14.14 -10.44 -3.64
C LEU A 162 14.92 -10.93 -4.85
N THR A 163 15.83 -10.12 -5.39
CA THR A 163 16.67 -10.52 -6.53
C THR A 163 17.60 -11.68 -6.22
N LYS A 164 18.06 -11.84 -4.98
CA LYS A 164 18.86 -13.01 -4.57
C LYS A 164 18.02 -14.28 -4.41
N ILE A 165 16.72 -14.13 -4.14
CA ILE A 165 15.83 -15.25 -3.86
C ILE A 165 15.18 -15.75 -5.15
N THR A 166 14.71 -14.85 -6.01
CA THR A 166 13.96 -15.22 -7.21
C THR A 166 14.43 -14.44 -8.43
N ASP A 167 14.68 -15.19 -9.50
CA ASP A 167 15.27 -14.68 -10.74
C ASP A 167 14.22 -14.10 -11.71
N SER A 168 12.92 -14.33 -11.47
CA SER A 168 11.85 -13.87 -12.37
C SER A 168 10.48 -13.76 -11.70
N LEU A 169 9.59 -12.97 -12.32
CA LEU A 169 8.18 -12.91 -11.94
C LEU A 169 7.48 -14.27 -12.09
N TYR A 170 7.90 -15.09 -13.05
CA TYR A 170 7.35 -16.44 -13.23
C TYR A 170 7.66 -17.33 -12.03
N GLN A 171 8.92 -17.37 -11.61
CA GLN A 171 9.31 -18.14 -10.41
C GLN A 171 8.62 -17.59 -9.15
N TYR A 172 8.50 -16.27 -9.03
CA TYR A 172 7.73 -15.67 -7.94
C TYR A 172 6.26 -16.13 -7.92
N ASP A 173 5.61 -16.16 -9.08
CA ASP A 173 4.22 -16.60 -9.21
C ASP A 173 4.06 -18.09 -8.83
N GLU A 174 5.01 -18.95 -9.23
CA GLU A 174 5.01 -20.37 -8.82
C GLU A 174 5.27 -20.54 -7.32
N ASP A 175 6.20 -19.78 -6.75
CA ASP A 175 6.55 -19.86 -5.33
C ASP A 175 5.39 -19.41 -4.43
N MET A 176 4.66 -18.37 -4.83
CA MET A 176 3.60 -17.76 -4.02
C MET A 176 2.21 -18.36 -4.25
N GLY A 177 1.90 -18.75 -5.49
CA GLY A 177 0.57 -19.21 -5.89
C GLY A 177 -0.54 -18.20 -5.54
N ASP A 178 -1.54 -18.66 -4.81
CA ASP A 178 -2.64 -17.86 -4.24
C ASP A 178 -2.57 -17.76 -2.70
N ARG A 179 -1.46 -18.20 -2.09
CA ARG A 179 -1.36 -18.45 -0.63
C ARG A 179 -0.45 -17.49 0.12
N SER A 180 0.28 -16.64 -0.58
CA SER A 180 1.19 -15.70 0.06
C SER A 180 1.50 -14.53 -0.86
N MET A 181 1.97 -13.43 -0.26
CA MET A 181 2.48 -12.29 -1.00
C MET A 181 3.68 -11.69 -0.25
N VAL A 182 4.66 -11.18 -0.99
CA VAL A 182 5.77 -10.44 -0.40
C VAL A 182 5.42 -8.98 -0.22
N ILE A 183 5.76 -8.43 0.94
CA ILE A 183 5.83 -6.98 1.16
C ILE A 183 7.27 -6.50 0.90
N ILE A 184 7.42 -5.58 -0.05
CA ILE A 184 8.68 -4.92 -0.39
C ILE A 184 8.70 -3.48 0.14
N GLU A 185 9.83 -3.11 0.74
CA GLU A 185 10.18 -1.72 1.00
C GLU A 185 10.89 -1.15 -0.24
N PRO A 186 10.30 -0.15 -0.93
CA PRO A 186 10.94 0.47 -2.08
C PRO A 186 12.16 1.28 -1.62
N PRO A 187 13.22 1.36 -2.46
CA PRO A 187 14.32 2.27 -2.17
C PRO A 187 13.81 3.72 -2.18
N SER A 188 14.36 4.57 -1.30
CA SER A 188 13.97 5.97 -1.14
C SER A 188 14.48 6.87 -2.27
N THR A 189 14.17 6.51 -3.52
CA THR A 189 14.62 7.21 -4.73
C THR A 189 13.77 8.43 -5.08
N ASN A 190 12.63 8.62 -4.40
CA ASN A 190 11.74 9.74 -4.60
C ASN A 190 11.15 10.25 -3.28
N ASP A 191 11.04 11.57 -3.15
CA ASP A 191 10.49 12.23 -1.96
C ASP A 191 9.08 11.73 -1.60
N ARG A 192 8.24 11.41 -2.60
CA ARG A 192 6.90 10.87 -2.37
C ARG A 192 6.94 9.55 -1.60
N ILE A 193 7.87 8.65 -1.92
CA ILE A 193 8.03 7.36 -1.23
C ILE A 193 8.33 7.59 0.24
N ILE A 194 9.19 8.56 0.53
CA ILE A 194 9.57 8.93 1.89
C ILE A 194 8.37 9.55 2.62
N MET A 195 7.73 10.56 2.02
CA MET A 195 6.63 11.30 2.67
C MET A 195 5.38 10.45 2.91
N GLN A 196 5.12 9.47 2.04
CA GLN A 196 4.00 8.55 2.17
C GLN A 196 4.32 7.34 3.06
N TYR A 197 5.58 7.19 3.50
CA TYR A 197 6.08 6.04 4.23
C TYR A 197 5.65 4.72 3.54
N SER A 198 5.93 4.62 2.23
CA SER A 198 5.33 3.64 1.32
C SER A 198 5.96 2.25 1.39
N PHE A 199 5.11 1.24 1.25
CA PHE A 199 5.45 -0.18 1.06
C PHE A 199 4.56 -0.76 -0.04
N PHE A 200 4.97 -1.89 -0.62
CA PHE A 200 4.17 -2.55 -1.65
C PHE A 200 4.01 -4.04 -1.36
N SER A 201 2.79 -4.55 -1.45
CA SER A 201 2.60 -5.99 -1.66
C SER A 201 2.79 -6.31 -3.14
N VAL A 202 3.57 -7.33 -3.44
CA VAL A 202 3.70 -7.88 -4.79
C VAL A 202 2.63 -8.96 -4.96
N ILE A 203 1.55 -8.65 -5.67
CA ILE A 203 0.44 -9.61 -5.82
C ILE A 203 0.81 -10.68 -6.85
N PRO A 204 0.85 -11.97 -6.49
CA PRO A 204 1.11 -13.03 -7.45
C PRO A 204 -0.07 -13.23 -8.39
N MET A 205 0.18 -13.71 -9.60
CA MET A 205 -0.86 -13.89 -10.63
C MET A 205 -1.91 -14.95 -10.26
N GLY A 206 -1.61 -15.84 -9.32
CA GLY A 206 -2.58 -16.80 -8.77
C GLY A 206 -3.60 -16.17 -7.84
N MET A 207 -3.30 -15.00 -7.24
CA MET A 207 -4.17 -14.31 -6.30
C MET A 207 -5.10 -13.35 -7.02
N THR A 208 -6.29 -13.85 -7.39
CA THR A 208 -7.31 -13.07 -8.11
C THR A 208 -8.17 -12.20 -7.18
N ASP A 209 -8.28 -12.57 -5.90
CA ASP A 209 -9.02 -11.85 -4.88
C ASP A 209 -8.18 -11.71 -3.60
N ILE A 210 -7.68 -10.49 -3.37
CA ILE A 210 -6.81 -10.16 -2.24
C ILE A 210 -7.61 -10.18 -0.93
N GLU A 211 -8.87 -9.76 -0.95
CA GLU A 211 -9.70 -9.74 0.25
C GLU A 211 -10.09 -11.16 0.66
N ALA A 212 -10.38 -12.05 -0.29
CA ALA A 212 -10.62 -13.46 -0.01
C ALA A 212 -9.37 -14.16 0.55
N PHE A 213 -8.18 -13.82 0.04
CA PHE A 213 -6.93 -14.30 0.60
C PHE A 213 -6.78 -13.87 2.07
N LEU A 214 -6.94 -12.57 2.35
CA LEU A 214 -6.84 -12.07 3.72
C LEU A 214 -7.89 -12.74 4.62
N ASP A 215 -9.15 -12.84 4.18
CA ASP A 215 -10.20 -13.47 4.99
C ASP A 215 -9.91 -14.94 5.33
N ALA A 216 -9.40 -15.72 4.37
CA ALA A 216 -9.13 -17.14 4.53
C ALA A 216 -7.85 -17.42 5.32
N HIS A 217 -6.83 -16.58 5.17
CA HIS A 217 -5.48 -16.90 5.67
C HIS A 217 -5.06 -16.06 6.87
N THR A 218 -5.69 -14.90 7.11
CA THR A 218 -5.31 -14.02 8.21
C THR A 218 -6.37 -13.94 9.33
N GLN A 219 -5.90 -13.65 10.53
CA GLN A 219 -6.64 -13.44 11.77
C GLN A 219 -6.48 -11.99 12.27
N ASN A 220 -5.38 -11.31 11.92
CA ASN A 220 -5.08 -9.96 12.39
C ASN A 220 -5.39 -8.87 11.35
N THR A 221 -6.04 -9.20 10.22
CA THR A 221 -6.50 -8.18 9.26
C THR A 221 -7.74 -7.46 9.79
N VAL A 222 -7.71 -6.13 9.78
CA VAL A 222 -8.82 -5.28 10.21
C VAL A 222 -9.27 -4.36 9.08
N LYS A 223 -10.58 -4.25 8.89
CA LYS A 223 -11.26 -3.31 8.02
C LYS A 223 -11.93 -2.22 8.88
N TYR A 224 -11.31 -1.06 8.97
CA TYR A 224 -11.89 0.11 9.66
C TYR A 224 -12.80 0.87 8.68
N VAL A 225 -14.11 0.68 8.80
CA VAL A 225 -15.12 1.40 7.99
C VAL A 225 -15.45 2.71 8.68
N ILE A 226 -15.24 3.83 8.00
CA ILE A 226 -15.40 5.17 8.56
C ILE A 226 -16.65 5.82 7.96
N ASP A 227 -17.54 6.26 8.83
CA ASP A 227 -18.80 6.90 8.43
C ASP A 227 -18.54 8.12 7.55
N ARG A 228 -19.26 8.20 6.44
CA ARG A 228 -19.17 9.29 5.46
C ARG A 228 -19.35 10.68 6.07
N GLN A 229 -20.15 10.82 7.11
CA GLN A 229 -20.38 12.09 7.80
C GLN A 229 -19.14 12.59 8.56
N LEU A 230 -18.23 11.68 8.93
CA LEU A 230 -17.00 12.01 9.65
C LEU A 230 -15.89 12.49 8.71
N ARG A 231 -15.97 12.23 7.40
CA ARG A 231 -14.85 12.40 6.46
C ARG A 231 -14.27 13.82 6.45
N TRP A 232 -15.12 14.85 6.39
CA TRP A 232 -14.69 16.25 6.50
C TRP A 232 -14.03 16.53 7.86
N ARG A 233 -14.61 16.04 8.95
CA ARG A 233 -14.09 16.25 10.30
C ARG A 233 -12.73 15.59 10.50
N VAL A 234 -12.51 14.38 9.95
CA VAL A 234 -11.19 13.73 9.93
C VAL A 234 -10.22 14.52 9.06
N ARG A 235 -10.68 15.03 7.91
CA ARG A 235 -9.83 15.82 7.02
C ARG A 235 -9.29 17.08 7.69
N ASP A 236 -10.12 17.81 8.43
CA ASP A 236 -9.71 18.98 9.21
C ASP A 236 -8.69 18.62 10.29
N MET A 237 -8.89 17.47 10.96
CA MET A 237 -7.93 16.95 11.93
C MET A 237 -6.59 16.65 11.28
N LEU A 238 -6.57 15.97 10.13
CA LEU A 238 -5.34 15.65 9.40
C LEU A 238 -4.57 16.92 9.00
N ASP A 239 -5.27 17.96 8.52
CA ASP A 239 -4.65 19.26 8.23
C ASP A 239 -3.98 19.88 9.47
N SER A 240 -4.63 19.81 10.63
CA SER A 240 -4.06 20.30 11.89
C SER A 240 -2.81 19.52 12.35
N LEU A 241 -2.70 18.26 11.93
CA LEU A 241 -1.55 17.37 12.17
C LEU A 241 -0.51 17.46 11.04
N ASN A 242 -0.65 18.42 10.12
CA ASN A 242 0.21 18.63 8.96
C ASN A 242 0.24 17.45 7.97
N ILE A 243 -0.83 16.65 7.92
CA ILE A 243 -1.00 15.55 6.96
C ILE A 243 -1.91 16.02 5.83
N SER A 244 -1.31 16.47 4.74
CA SER A 244 -2.06 17.01 3.59
C SER A 244 -1.36 16.74 2.25
N GLU A 245 -2.04 17.08 1.15
CA GLU A 245 -1.58 16.84 -0.21
C GLU A 245 -0.23 17.53 -0.47
N ARG A 246 0.00 18.71 0.13
CA ARG A 246 1.27 19.44 -0.02
C ARG A 246 2.47 18.68 0.57
N LEU A 247 2.24 17.86 1.61
CA LEU A 247 3.28 17.04 2.23
C LEU A 247 3.45 15.74 1.43
N LEU A 248 2.33 15.08 1.11
CA LEU A 248 2.34 13.74 0.53
C LEU A 248 2.64 13.72 -0.97
N TYR A 249 2.42 14.84 -1.67
CA TYR A 249 2.72 15.01 -3.09
C TYR A 249 3.61 16.25 -3.27
N PRO A 250 4.95 16.11 -3.13
CA PRO A 250 5.87 17.23 -3.24
C PRO A 250 5.74 17.97 -4.57
N GLY A 251 5.89 19.29 -4.53
CA GLY A 251 5.83 20.16 -5.70
C GLY A 251 4.50 20.91 -5.85
N LEU A 252 4.33 21.58 -7.00
CA LEU A 252 3.20 22.48 -7.24
C LEU A 252 1.86 21.75 -7.39
N GLU A 253 1.87 20.48 -7.81
CA GLU A 253 0.64 19.69 -7.91
C GLU A 253 0.00 19.48 -6.54
N GLY A 254 0.74 18.94 -5.56
CA GLY A 254 0.21 18.72 -4.21
C GLY A 254 -0.13 20.03 -3.50
N LEU A 255 0.68 21.07 -3.68
CA LEU A 255 0.38 22.41 -3.17
C LEU A 255 -0.94 22.94 -3.72
N SER A 256 -1.16 22.84 -5.04
CA SER A 256 -2.38 23.34 -5.68
C SER A 256 -3.62 22.59 -5.20
N LYS A 257 -3.53 21.25 -5.10
CA LYS A 257 -4.63 20.42 -4.57
C LYS A 257 -4.97 20.79 -3.12
N TRP A 258 -3.95 20.96 -2.27
CA TRP A 258 -4.14 21.37 -0.89
C TRP A 258 -4.81 22.75 -0.78
N ILE A 259 -4.33 23.75 -1.53
CA ILE A 259 -4.92 25.10 -1.52
C ILE A 259 -6.38 25.03 -2.00
N ALA A 260 -6.66 24.36 -3.11
CA ALA A 260 -8.02 24.23 -3.64
C ALA A 260 -8.97 23.62 -2.60
N ARG A 261 -8.55 22.55 -1.92
CA ARG A 261 -9.34 21.93 -0.84
C ARG A 261 -9.47 22.81 0.40
N HIS A 262 -8.40 23.48 0.82
CA HIS A 262 -8.39 24.32 2.02
C HIS A 262 -9.37 25.50 1.91
N TYR A 263 -9.53 26.05 0.71
CA TYR A 263 -10.47 27.15 0.42
C TYR A 263 -11.82 26.67 -0.12
N TYR A 264 -12.07 25.36 -0.16
CA TYR A 264 -13.37 24.83 -0.55
C TYR A 264 -14.44 25.22 0.48
N VAL A 265 -15.58 25.69 -0.02
CA VAL A 265 -16.76 26.02 0.79
C VAL A 265 -17.87 25.07 0.36
N LYS A 266 -18.37 24.30 1.33
CA LYS A 266 -19.49 23.37 1.14
C LYS A 266 -20.81 24.11 0.94
#